data_AF-A0A1R3RJA4-F1
#
_entry.id   AF-A0A1R3RJA4-F1
#
_cell.length_a   1.000
_cell.length_b   1.000
_cell.length_c   1.000
_cell.angle_alpha   90.00
_cell.angle_beta   90.00
_cell.angle_gamma   90.00
#
_symmetry.space_group_name_H-M   'P 1'
#
loop_
_entity.id
_entity.type
_entity.pdbx_description
1 polymer ?
#
loop_
_entity_poly.entity_id
_entity_poly.type
_entity_poly.pdbx_seq_one_letter_code
_entity_poly.pdbx_strand_id
1 'polypeptide(L)'
;MARLTTLGLINCSWMTALRHLLPEDPEYPDLSKRPIDGPNKLGNYVLAAAEWVVREEECRFVYGECRKMEKVPGGREGYRAMWSGERWREWKRQFGRVMRDERFKEVYREVAGRAWRMMGVVEGVQNGV
;
A
#
# COMPACT_ATOMS: atom_id res chain seq x y z
N MET A 1 3.12 -4.45 -11.79
CA MET A 1 4.38 -3.66 -11.87
C MET A 1 5.41 -4.07 -10.83
N ALA A 2 4.97 -4.41 -9.62
CA ALA A 2 5.85 -4.79 -8.51
C ALA A 2 6.97 -5.78 -8.89
N ARG A 3 6.62 -6.93 -9.46
CA ARG A 3 7.61 -7.97 -9.80
C ARG A 3 8.73 -7.50 -10.73
N LEU A 4 8.40 -6.69 -11.75
CA LEU A 4 9.41 -6.16 -12.67
C LEU A 4 10.39 -5.21 -11.96
N THR A 5 9.88 -4.40 -11.04
CA THR A 5 10.68 -3.51 -10.20
C THR A 5 11.53 -4.26 -9.20
N THR A 6 10.96 -5.25 -8.51
CA THR A 6 11.69 -6.09 -7.55
C THR A 6 12.82 -6.88 -8.21
N LEU A 7 12.64 -7.32 -9.46
CA LEU A 7 13.68 -8.00 -10.25
C LEU A 7 14.72 -7.04 -10.86
N GLY A 8 14.60 -5.73 -10.65
CA GLY A 8 15.54 -4.73 -11.20
C GLY A 8 15.44 -4.54 -12.72
N LEU A 9 14.39 -5.06 -13.36
CA LEU A 9 14.21 -4.95 -14.82
C LEU A 9 13.76 -3.56 -15.24
N ILE A 10 12.84 -2.95 -14.50
CA ILE A 10 12.36 -1.58 -14.71
C ILE A 10 11.80 -1.00 -13.41
N ASN A 11 12.17 0.25 -13.09
CA ASN A 11 11.65 0.93 -11.90
C ASN A 11 10.28 1.57 -12.17
N CYS A 12 9.23 0.90 -11.70
CA CYS A 12 7.84 1.30 -11.82
C CYS A 12 7.25 1.77 -10.48
N SER A 13 8.10 2.08 -9.49
CA SER A 13 7.69 2.43 -8.13
C SER A 13 6.69 3.60 -8.08
N TRP A 14 6.84 4.57 -8.98
CA TRP A 14 5.99 5.76 -9.05
C TRP A 14 4.59 5.48 -9.64
N MET A 15 4.37 4.31 -10.26
CA MET A 15 3.09 3.89 -10.84
C MET A 15 2.25 3.02 -9.90
N THR A 16 2.69 2.84 -8.65
CA THR A 16 1.96 1.99 -7.71
C THR A 16 0.60 2.59 -7.33
N ALA A 17 -0.41 1.72 -7.23
CA ALA A 17 -1.72 2.09 -6.70
C ALA A 17 -1.70 2.33 -5.17
N LEU A 18 -0.60 2.01 -4.47
CA LEU A 18 -0.44 2.33 -3.04
C LEU A 18 -0.59 3.83 -2.78
N ARG A 19 -0.25 4.68 -3.75
CA ARG A 19 -0.47 6.14 -3.67
C ARG A 19 -1.93 6.49 -3.37
N HIS A 20 -2.88 5.81 -4.02
CA HIS A 20 -4.31 6.09 -3.86
C HIS A 20 -4.92 5.54 -2.57
N LEU A 21 -4.11 4.85 -1.76
CA LEU A 21 -4.48 4.47 -0.40
C LEU A 21 -4.05 5.53 0.62
N LEU A 22 -3.33 6.57 0.22
CA LEU A 22 -2.93 7.66 1.11
C LEU A 22 -4.07 8.67 1.26
N PRO A 23 -4.48 9.04 2.48
CA PRO A 23 -5.57 10.01 2.71
C PRO A 23 -5.36 11.38 2.08
N GLU A 24 -4.10 11.79 1.87
CA GLU A 24 -3.75 13.05 1.21
C GLU A 24 -3.87 12.99 -0.32
N ASP A 25 -4.06 11.80 -0.91
CA ASP A 25 -4.21 11.68 -2.36
C ASP A 25 -5.58 12.25 -2.79
N PRO A 26 -5.63 13.12 -3.82
CA PRO A 26 -6.90 13.71 -4.29
C PRO A 26 -7.95 12.67 -4.73
N GLU A 27 -7.52 11.46 -5.11
CA GLU A 27 -8.43 10.40 -5.52
C GLU A 27 -8.95 9.56 -4.34
N TYR A 28 -8.43 9.77 -3.12
CA TYR A 28 -8.85 9.05 -1.92
C TYR A 28 -10.30 9.43 -1.56
N PRO A 29 -11.24 8.48 -1.53
CA PRO A 29 -12.65 8.80 -1.36
C PRO A 29 -13.01 9.14 0.08
N ASP A 30 -13.81 10.20 0.24
CA ASP A 30 -14.54 10.47 1.48
C ASP A 30 -15.70 9.46 1.60
N LEU A 31 -15.51 8.44 2.45
CA LEU A 31 -16.49 7.37 2.66
C LEU A 31 -17.77 7.85 3.37
N SER A 32 -17.77 9.04 4.00
CA SER A 32 -18.98 9.62 4.58
C SER A 32 -19.87 10.26 3.52
N LYS A 33 -19.25 10.93 2.53
CA LYS A 33 -19.96 11.55 1.40
C LYS A 33 -20.32 10.57 0.30
N ARG A 34 -19.55 9.48 0.15
CA ARG A 34 -19.72 8.44 -0.88
C ARG A 34 -19.84 7.06 -0.24
N PRO A 35 -20.95 6.74 0.45
CA PRO A 35 -21.06 5.51 1.25
C PRO A 35 -21.10 4.22 0.42
N ILE A 36 -21.54 4.28 -0.84
CA ILE A 36 -21.62 3.12 -1.75
C ILE A 36 -20.45 3.11 -2.73
N ASP A 37 -20.23 4.21 -3.43
CA ASP A 37 -19.21 4.29 -4.47
C ASP A 37 -17.78 4.44 -3.90
N GLY A 38 -17.63 5.09 -2.74
CA GLY A 38 -16.35 5.25 -2.06
C GLY A 38 -15.68 3.91 -1.71
N PRO A 39 -16.37 2.98 -1.03
CA PRO A 39 -15.83 1.64 -0.77
C PRO A 39 -15.48 0.86 -2.03
N ASN A 40 -16.25 0.99 -3.11
CA ASN A 40 -15.93 0.35 -4.39
C ASN A 40 -14.65 0.93 -5.01
N LYS A 41 -14.53 2.26 -5.05
CA LYS A 41 -13.35 2.94 -5.58
C LYS A 41 -12.08 2.57 -4.79
N LEU A 42 -12.13 2.71 -3.46
CA LEU A 42 -10.99 2.38 -2.60
C LEU A 42 -10.68 0.87 -2.63
N GLY A 43 -11.70 0.02 -2.72
CA GLY A 43 -11.55 -1.42 -2.89
C GLY A 43 -10.80 -1.81 -4.17
N ASN A 44 -11.07 -1.13 -5.29
CA ASN A 44 -10.32 -1.35 -6.53
C ASN A 44 -8.85 -0.92 -6.39
N TYR A 45 -8.57 0.19 -5.69
CA TYR A 45 -7.18 0.56 -5.37
C TYR A 45 -6.50 -0.47 -4.48
N VAL A 46 -7.21 -1.06 -3.51
CA VAL A 46 -6.69 -2.15 -2.67
C VAL A 46 -6.28 -3.35 -3.51
N LEU A 47 -7.10 -3.78 -4.48
CA LEU A 47 -6.75 -4.89 -5.37
C LEU A 47 -5.47 -4.60 -6.16
N ALA A 48 -5.38 -3.41 -6.74
CA ALA A 48 -4.21 -3.00 -7.53
C ALA A 48 -2.96 -2.81 -6.66
N ALA A 49 -3.11 -2.23 -5.47
CA ALA A 49 -2.00 -1.96 -4.55
C ALA A 49 -1.43 -3.23 -3.92
N ALA A 50 -2.27 -4.25 -3.73
CA ALA A 50 -1.86 -5.51 -3.12
C ALA A 50 -0.74 -6.23 -3.89
N GLU A 51 -0.55 -5.97 -5.19
CA GLU A 51 0.55 -6.56 -5.96
C GLU A 51 1.93 -6.30 -5.34
N TRP A 52 2.08 -5.21 -4.58
CA TRP A 52 3.33 -4.77 -3.97
C TRP A 52 3.59 -5.39 -2.59
N VAL A 53 2.55 -5.95 -1.94
CA VAL A 53 2.62 -6.33 -0.52
C VAL A 53 2.00 -7.69 -0.21
N VAL A 54 1.34 -8.36 -1.16
CA VAL A 54 0.73 -9.68 -0.92
C VAL A 54 1.71 -10.84 -1.09
N ARG A 55 2.78 -10.63 -1.85
CA ARG A 55 3.87 -11.58 -2.07
C ARG A 55 5.08 -11.18 -1.27
N GLU A 56 5.79 -12.17 -0.75
CA GLU A 56 6.87 -11.94 0.21
C GLU A 56 8.05 -11.17 -0.36
N GLU A 57 8.53 -11.51 -1.57
CA GLU A 57 9.67 -10.83 -2.19
C GLU A 57 9.37 -9.36 -2.49
N GLU A 58 8.23 -9.09 -3.13
CA GLU A 58 7.78 -7.73 -3.41
C GLU A 58 7.55 -6.93 -2.10
N CYS A 59 6.95 -7.56 -1.09
CA CYS A 59 6.69 -6.92 0.20
C CYS A 59 8.00 -6.57 0.94
N ARG A 60 8.98 -7.49 0.96
CA ARG A 60 10.32 -7.25 1.52
C ARG A 60 11.05 -6.14 0.79
N PHE A 61 10.94 -6.09 -0.54
CA PHE A 61 11.50 -5.00 -1.34
C PHE A 61 10.92 -3.65 -0.90
N VAL A 62 9.58 -3.51 -0.87
CA VAL A 62 8.93 -2.25 -0.47
C VAL A 62 9.30 -1.88 0.95
N TYR A 63 9.27 -2.83 1.88
CA TYR A 63 9.65 -2.58 3.26
C TYR A 63 11.11 -2.10 3.39
N GLY A 64 12.03 -2.75 2.67
CA GLY A 64 13.43 -2.35 2.61
C GLY A 64 13.63 -0.94 2.06
N GLU A 65 12.91 -0.56 1.01
CA GLU A 65 12.93 0.81 0.48
C GLU A 65 12.36 1.82 1.50
N CYS A 66 11.22 1.51 2.11
CA CYS A 66 10.59 2.36 3.13
C CYS A 66 11.47 2.58 4.36
N ARG A 67 12.34 1.63 4.70
CA ARG A 67 13.30 1.77 5.82
C ARG A 67 14.44 2.75 5.56
N LYS A 68 14.71 3.11 4.30
CA LYS A 68 15.80 4.04 3.95
C LYS A 68 15.47 5.49 4.29
N MET A 69 14.18 5.82 4.45
CA MET A 69 13.72 7.19 4.64
C MET A 69 12.39 7.23 5.40
N GLU A 70 12.31 8.05 6.43
CA GLU A 70 11.10 8.14 7.26
C GLU A 70 9.96 8.91 6.55
N LYS A 71 10.30 9.99 5.84
CA LYS A 71 9.35 10.85 5.11
C LYS A 71 9.85 11.22 3.73
N VAL A 72 8.96 11.22 2.75
CA VAL A 72 9.28 11.67 1.39
C VAL A 72 9.49 13.20 1.39
N PRO A 73 10.59 13.72 0.80
CA PRO A 73 10.78 15.15 0.64
C PRO A 73 9.67 15.77 -0.21
N GLY A 74 9.28 17.02 0.09
CA GLY A 74 8.25 17.73 -0.67
C GLY A 74 8.68 18.11 -2.09
N GLY A 75 7.74 18.68 -2.86
CA GLY A 75 8.03 19.26 -4.18
C GLY A 75 8.20 18.24 -5.32
N ARG A 76 8.89 18.66 -6.38
CA ARG A 76 9.01 17.89 -7.64
C ARG A 76 9.81 16.59 -7.47
N GLU A 77 10.77 16.57 -6.54
CA GLU A 77 11.53 15.36 -6.17
C GLU A 77 10.67 14.35 -5.39
N GLY A 78 9.74 14.85 -4.57
CA GLY A 78 8.77 14.04 -3.82
C GLY A 78 7.76 13.28 -4.67
N TYR A 79 7.42 13.79 -5.86
CA TYR A 79 6.38 13.19 -6.70
C TYR A 79 6.71 11.76 -7.16
N ARG A 80 7.99 11.46 -7.37
CA ARG A 80 8.45 10.11 -7.75
C ARG A 80 8.92 9.28 -6.57
N ALA A 81 9.21 9.92 -5.44
CA ALA A 81 9.55 9.23 -4.21
C ALA A 81 8.28 8.65 -3.59
N MET A 82 8.18 7.31 -3.64
CA MET A 82 7.00 6.60 -3.16
C MET A 82 7.20 6.02 -1.77
N TRP A 83 8.39 5.48 -1.52
CA TRP A 83 8.69 4.64 -0.37
C TRP A 83 9.14 5.48 0.82
N SER A 84 8.41 5.38 1.93
CA SER A 84 8.83 5.90 3.22
C SER A 84 8.23 5.11 4.38
N GLY A 85 8.87 5.20 5.55
CA GLY A 85 8.37 4.59 6.79
C GLY A 85 6.97 5.08 7.18
N GLU A 86 6.71 6.39 7.04
CA GLU A 86 5.39 6.98 7.27
C GLU A 86 4.30 6.35 6.39
N ARG A 87 4.56 6.26 5.08
CA ARG A 87 3.61 5.68 4.13
C ARG A 87 3.43 4.18 4.32
N TRP A 88 4.48 3.46 4.69
CA TRP A 88 4.37 2.04 5.04
C TRP A 88 3.34 1.80 6.15
N ARG A 89 3.44 2.57 7.24
CA ARG A 89 2.50 2.48 8.36
C ARG A 89 1.09 2.92 7.95
N GLU A 90 0.99 3.94 7.09
CA GLU A 90 -0.28 4.36 6.50
C GLU A 90 -0.94 3.23 5.71
N TRP A 91 -0.24 2.63 4.74
CA TRP A 91 -0.77 1.54 3.93
C TRP A 91 -1.19 0.36 4.78
N LYS A 92 -0.39 -0.03 5.77
CA LYS A 92 -0.77 -1.09 6.70
C LYS A 92 -2.05 -0.75 7.44
N ARG A 93 -2.19 0.50 7.93
CA ARG A 93 -3.43 0.96 8.58
C ARG A 93 -4.63 0.89 7.62
N GLN A 94 -4.45 1.26 6.36
CA GLN A 94 -5.50 1.28 5.34
C GLN A 94 -5.96 -0.11 4.95
N PHE A 95 -5.03 -1.04 4.69
CA PHE A 95 -5.38 -2.46 4.50
C PHE A 95 -6.08 -3.02 5.74
N GLY A 96 -5.59 -2.70 6.94
CA GLY A 96 -6.21 -3.11 8.20
C GLY A 96 -7.63 -2.56 8.39
N ARG A 97 -7.90 -1.32 7.97
CA ARG A 97 -9.23 -0.72 7.96
C ARG A 97 -10.15 -1.43 6.98
N VAL A 98 -9.73 -1.60 5.73
CA VAL A 98 -10.55 -2.21 4.68
C VAL A 98 -10.93 -3.64 5.05
N MET A 99 -10.01 -4.45 5.58
CA MET A 99 -10.32 -5.84 5.95
C MET A 99 -11.38 -5.98 7.06
N ARG A 100 -11.62 -4.93 7.86
CA ARG A 100 -12.57 -4.93 9.00
C ARG A 100 -13.89 -4.22 8.70
N ASP A 101 -13.96 -3.44 7.62
CA ASP A 101 -15.09 -2.57 7.33
C ASP A 101 -16.07 -3.28 6.38
N GLU A 102 -17.25 -3.64 6.89
CA GLU A 102 -18.26 -4.42 6.17
C GLU A 102 -18.91 -3.68 4.99
N ARG A 103 -18.68 -2.36 4.86
CA ARG A 103 -19.09 -1.61 3.67
C ARG A 103 -18.32 -2.04 2.41
N PHE A 104 -17.19 -2.71 2.57
CA PHE A 104 -16.39 -3.24 1.47
C PHE A 104 -16.84 -4.65 1.09
N LYS A 105 -16.87 -4.92 -0.22
CA LYS A 105 -17.10 -6.27 -0.75
C LYS A 105 -16.07 -7.26 -0.18
N GLU A 106 -16.50 -8.49 0.02
CA GLU A 106 -15.68 -9.57 0.59
C GLU A 106 -14.32 -9.71 -0.10
N VAL A 107 -14.29 -9.73 -1.43
CA VAL A 107 -13.03 -9.81 -2.21
C VAL A 107 -12.00 -8.73 -1.83
N TYR A 108 -12.45 -7.50 -1.56
CA TYR A 108 -11.55 -6.42 -1.14
C TYR A 108 -11.01 -6.68 0.27
N ARG A 109 -11.88 -7.15 1.18
CA ARG A 109 -11.51 -7.44 2.57
C ARG A 109 -10.51 -8.59 2.66
N GLU A 110 -10.71 -9.65 1.88
CA GLU A 110 -9.81 -10.81 1.83
C GLU A 110 -8.41 -10.44 1.32
N VAL A 111 -8.34 -9.66 0.22
CA VAL A 111 -7.08 -9.18 -0.34
C VAL A 111 -6.38 -8.25 0.65
N ALA A 112 -7.12 -7.32 1.26
CA ALA A 112 -6.59 -6.44 2.29
C ALA A 112 -6.06 -7.22 3.50
N GLY A 113 -6.76 -8.28 3.92
CA GLY A 113 -6.32 -9.14 5.02
C GLY A 113 -5.02 -9.89 4.70
N ARG A 114 -4.86 -10.38 3.47
CA ARG A 114 -3.60 -11.02 3.03
C ARG A 114 -2.44 -10.02 3.00
N ALA A 115 -2.65 -8.84 2.42
CA ALA A 115 -1.66 -7.77 2.41
C ALA A 115 -1.25 -7.36 3.83
N TRP A 116 -2.21 -7.10 4.71
CA TRP A 116 -1.96 -6.69 6.09
C TRP A 116 -1.12 -7.70 6.88
N ARG A 117 -1.42 -9.00 6.72
CA ARG A 117 -0.65 -10.08 7.36
C ARG A 117 0.77 -10.16 6.81
N MET A 118 0.94 -10.12 5.49
CA MET A 118 2.26 -10.18 4.85
C MET A 118 3.14 -8.99 5.27
N MET A 119 2.57 -7.79 5.33
CA MET A 119 3.27 -6.61 5.90
C MET A 119 3.73 -6.86 7.34
N GLY A 120 2.92 -7.54 8.16
CA GLY A 120 3.32 -7.95 9.51
C GLY A 120 4.43 -9.01 9.55
N VAL A 121 4.43 -9.96 8.60
CA VAL A 121 5.50 -10.96 8.47
C VAL A 121 6.83 -10.29 8.18
N VAL A 122 6.90 -9.40 7.18
CA VAL A 122 8.18 -8.77 6.80
C VAL A 122 8.72 -7.81 7.86
N GLU A 123 7.84 -7.18 8.65
CA GLU A 123 8.23 -6.40 9.83
C GLU A 123 8.83 -7.30 10.93
N GLY A 124 8.24 -8.47 11.17
CA GLY A 124 8.68 -9.42 12.21
C GLY A 124 9.96 -10.18 11.88
N VAL A 125 10.20 -10.46 10.59
CA VAL A 125 11.39 -11.20 10.11
C VAL A 125 12.70 -10.43 10.35
N GLN A 126 12.65 -9.13 10.64
CA GLN A 126 13.86 -8.30 10.87
C GLN A 126 14.19 -8.04 12.35
N ASN A 127 13.48 -8.66 13.31
CA ASN A 127 13.83 -8.63 14.74
C ASN A 127 14.67 -9.84 15.19
N GLY A 128 15.35 -10.52 14.25
CA GLY A 128 16.18 -11.69 14.52
C GLY A 128 17.54 -11.59 13.86
N VAL A 129 18.37 -10.64 14.30
CA VAL A 129 19.85 -10.67 14.26
C VAL A 129 20.36 -9.93 15.48
#